data_AF-A0A8S9PXA0-F1
#
_entry.id   AF-A0A8S9PXA0-F1
#
_cell.length_a   1.000
_cell.length_b   1.000
_cell.length_c   1.000
_cell.angle_alpha   90.00
_cell.angle_beta   90.00
_cell.angle_gamma   90.00
#
_symmetry.space_group_name_H-M   'P 1'
#
loop_
_entity.id
_entity.type
_entity.pdbx_description
1 polymer ?
#
loop_
_entity_poly.entity_id
_entity_poly.type
_entity_poly.pdbx_seq_one_letter_code
_entity_poly.pdbx_strand_id
1 'polypeptide(L)'
;MHTDMSCITIVDQDDIGGLQVRTRDGIGLMDINPKDEALVVNVGDLLHAWTNGRLRSSQHRVVLKRHSFVENRFSLAFFWCFEDQKVVFAPDEVVGGGERGRVFRSFKCGEYLRFRESNEKGKFEKVGHTVEDFARTEDRN
;
A
#
# COMPACT_ATOMS: atom_id res chain seq x y z
N MET A 1 2.52 11.14 -3.27
CA MET A 1 2.39 9.78 -3.87
C MET A 1 2.90 8.79 -2.86
N HIS A 2 2.20 7.68 -2.62
CA HIS A 2 2.59 6.69 -1.62
C HIS A 2 1.92 5.33 -1.82
N THR A 3 2.38 4.32 -1.10
CA THR A 3 1.64 3.09 -0.79
C THR A 3 1.09 3.13 0.62
N ASP A 4 0.11 2.30 0.93
CA ASP A 4 -0.41 2.15 2.30
C ASP A 4 0.40 1.13 3.08
N MET A 5 0.60 1.40 4.38
CA MET A 5 1.26 0.46 5.29
C MET A 5 0.39 -0.74 5.64
N SER A 6 -0.92 -0.64 5.42
CA SER A 6 -1.93 -1.59 5.87
C SER A 6 -1.83 -2.94 5.14
N CYS A 7 -2.68 -3.88 5.54
CA CYS A 7 -2.99 -5.04 4.72
C CYS A 7 -4.01 -4.66 3.65
N ILE A 8 -5.13 -4.09 4.09
CA ILE A 8 -6.22 -3.60 3.24
C ILE A 8 -6.57 -2.19 3.71
N THR A 9 -6.82 -1.30 2.75
CA THR A 9 -7.48 -0.03 3.01
C THR A 9 -8.80 0.01 2.24
N ILE A 10 -9.83 0.53 2.89
CA ILE A 10 -11.15 0.75 2.33
C ILE A 10 -11.40 2.25 2.36
N VAL A 11 -11.66 2.84 1.20
CA VAL A 11 -11.90 4.28 1.04
C VAL A 11 -13.32 4.49 0.54
N ASP A 12 -14.09 5.24 1.33
CA ASP A 12 -15.30 5.90 0.90
C ASP A 12 -14.94 7.32 0.47
N GLN A 13 -15.34 7.72 -0.74
CA GLN A 13 -15.00 9.02 -1.32
C GLN A 13 -16.24 9.67 -1.90
N ASP A 14 -16.30 10.99 -1.80
CA ASP A 14 -17.32 11.79 -2.46
C ASP A 14 -17.23 11.74 -4.00
N ASP A 15 -18.14 12.48 -4.64
CA ASP A 15 -18.29 12.58 -6.08
C ASP A 15 -17.27 13.52 -6.77
N ILE A 16 -16.44 14.25 -6.00
CA ILE A 16 -15.42 15.17 -6.53
C ILE A 16 -14.27 14.40 -7.21
N GLY A 17 -13.92 13.23 -6.68
CA GLY A 17 -12.87 12.37 -7.22
C GLY A 17 -11.45 12.89 -6.96
N GLY A 18 -10.54 12.65 -7.91
CA GLY A 18 -9.13 13.05 -7.78
C GLY A 18 -8.18 11.98 -7.25
N LEU A 19 -8.69 10.82 -6.81
CA LEU A 19 -7.87 9.66 -6.51
C LEU A 19 -7.23 9.10 -7.80
N GLN A 20 -5.92 8.91 -7.79
CA GLN A 20 -5.14 8.37 -8.90
C GLN A 20 -4.28 7.20 -8.42
N VAL A 21 -4.28 6.11 -9.18
CA VAL A 21 -3.46 4.92 -8.93
C VAL A 21 -2.45 4.75 -10.05
N ARG A 22 -1.23 4.34 -9.72
CA ARG A 22 -0.18 4.04 -10.69
C ARG A 22 -0.52 2.75 -11.45
N THR A 23 -0.43 2.81 -12.78
CA THR A 23 -0.72 1.67 -13.64
C THR A 23 0.30 0.55 -13.46
N ARG A 24 -0.08 -0.67 -13.88
CA ARG A 24 0.74 -1.88 -13.66
C ARG A 24 2.12 -1.78 -14.30
N ASP A 25 2.22 -1.16 -15.47
CA ASP A 25 3.47 -0.89 -16.18
C ASP A 25 4.39 0.12 -15.46
N GLY A 26 3.88 0.80 -14.42
CA GLY A 26 4.62 1.80 -13.67
C GLY A 26 4.79 3.12 -14.42
N ILE A 27 4.20 3.31 -15.60
CA ILE A 27 4.44 4.50 -16.43
C ILE A 27 3.34 5.53 -16.19
N GLY A 28 2.09 5.09 -16.18
CA GLY A 28 0.90 5.94 -16.13
C GLY A 28 0.30 6.14 -14.75
N LEU A 29 -0.64 7.08 -14.70
CA LEU A 29 -1.58 7.28 -13.61
C LEU A 29 -2.99 7.17 -14.15
N MET A 30 -3.82 6.40 -13.46
CA MET A 30 -5.22 6.19 -13.80
C MET A 30 -6.10 6.86 -12.74
N ASP A 31 -7.05 7.67 -13.17
CA ASP A 31 -8.08 8.23 -12.28
C ASP A 31 -9.04 7.12 -11.83
N ILE A 32 -9.32 7.09 -10.52
CA ILE A 32 -10.39 6.28 -9.94
C ILE A 32 -11.61 7.18 -9.83
N ASN A 33 -12.49 7.08 -10.83
CA ASN A 33 -13.73 7.85 -10.84
C ASN A 33 -14.63 7.41 -9.67
N PRO A 34 -15.17 8.36 -8.89
CA PRO A 34 -16.20 8.05 -7.91
C PRO A 34 -17.36 7.32 -8.56
N LYS A 35 -17.92 6.37 -7.82
CA LYS A 35 -19.09 5.63 -8.23
C LYS A 35 -20.02 5.55 -7.03
N ASP A 36 -21.28 5.85 -7.27
CA ASP A 36 -22.31 5.77 -6.24
C ASP A 36 -22.40 4.36 -5.66
N GLU A 37 -22.62 4.31 -4.35
CA GLU A 37 -22.68 3.08 -3.54
C GLU A 37 -21.46 2.14 -3.70
N ALA A 38 -20.28 2.69 -4.03
CA ALA A 38 -19.06 1.91 -4.22
C ALA A 38 -17.94 2.33 -3.27
N LEU A 39 -17.27 1.33 -2.69
CA LEU A 39 -16.06 1.53 -1.90
C LEU A 39 -14.83 1.20 -2.75
N VAL A 40 -13.79 2.00 -2.62
CA VAL A 40 -12.48 1.69 -3.18
C VAL A 40 -11.73 0.82 -2.19
N VAL A 41 -11.23 -0.33 -2.64
CA VAL A 41 -10.44 -1.24 -1.81
C VAL A 41 -9.05 -1.37 -2.40
N ASN A 42 -8.02 -1.12 -1.60
CA ASN A 42 -6.63 -1.26 -2.02
C ASN A 42 -5.84 -2.17 -1.10
N VAL A 43 -4.88 -2.86 -1.71
CA VAL A 43 -3.89 -3.69 -1.04
C VAL A 43 -2.77 -2.78 -0.54
N GLY A 44 -2.37 -2.97 0.71
CA GLY A 44 -1.22 -2.31 1.30
C GLY A 44 0.01 -3.22 1.41
N ASP A 45 1.08 -2.65 1.94
CA ASP A 45 2.41 -3.23 1.98
C ASP A 45 2.49 -4.51 2.83
N LEU A 46 1.74 -4.61 3.94
CA LEU A 46 1.74 -5.81 4.78
C LEU A 46 1.16 -7.02 4.04
N LEU A 47 0.07 -6.82 3.29
CA LEU A 47 -0.54 -7.89 2.51
C LEU A 47 0.27 -8.21 1.24
N HIS A 48 0.96 -7.22 0.67
CA HIS A 48 1.95 -7.46 -0.38
C HIS A 48 2.99 -8.47 0.10
N ALA A 49 3.65 -8.23 1.24
CA ALA A 49 4.67 -9.15 1.75
C ALA A 49 4.09 -10.50 2.17
N TRP A 50 2.93 -10.51 2.83
CA TRP A 50 2.25 -11.75 3.23
C TRP A 50 1.83 -12.61 2.03
N THR A 51 1.52 -12.00 0.89
CA THR A 51 1.23 -12.75 -0.35
C THR A 51 2.46 -13.00 -1.22
N ASN A 52 3.66 -12.77 -0.69
CA ASN A 52 4.93 -12.92 -1.40
C ASN A 52 4.96 -12.13 -2.72
N GLY A 53 4.32 -10.95 -2.76
CA GLY A 53 4.24 -10.09 -3.94
C GLY A 53 3.16 -10.45 -4.96
N ARG A 54 2.33 -11.47 -4.71
CA ARG A 54 1.22 -11.83 -5.61
C ARG A 54 0.14 -10.74 -5.66
N LEU A 55 -0.16 -10.13 -4.52
CA LEU A 55 -1.02 -8.95 -4.45
C LEU A 55 -0.17 -7.69 -4.34
N ARG A 56 -0.32 -6.78 -5.30
CA ARG A 56 0.52 -5.58 -5.39
C ARG A 56 -0.04 -4.45 -4.55
N SER A 57 0.79 -3.93 -3.65
CA SER A 57 0.60 -2.60 -3.05
C SER A 57 0.90 -1.53 -4.10
N SER A 58 -0.15 -0.86 -4.58
CA SER A 58 -0.05 0.11 -5.68
C SER A 58 0.14 1.53 -5.16
N GLN A 59 1.08 2.25 -5.78
CA GLN A 59 1.28 3.67 -5.51
C GLN A 59 0.04 4.46 -5.92
N HIS A 60 -0.41 5.34 -5.06
CA HIS A 60 -1.56 6.19 -5.31
C HIS A 60 -1.40 7.58 -4.67
N ARG A 61 -2.15 8.54 -5.20
CA ARG A 61 -2.20 9.93 -4.74
C ARG A 61 -3.60 10.49 -4.93
N VAL A 62 -3.90 11.59 -4.25
CA VAL A 62 -5.06 12.43 -4.55
C VAL A 62 -4.54 13.73 -5.16
N VAL A 63 -5.16 14.18 -6.26
CA VAL A 63 -4.91 15.49 -6.88
C VAL A 63 -6.20 16.31 -6.85
N LEU A 64 -6.07 17.60 -6.58
CA LEU A 64 -7.20 18.52 -6.67
C LEU A 64 -7.64 18.67 -8.13
N LYS A 65 -8.95 18.57 -8.38
CA LYS A 65 -9.55 18.77 -9.71
C LYS A 65 -9.95 20.25 -9.83
N ARG A 66 -10.03 20.78 -11.06
CA ARG A 66 -10.33 22.23 -11.26
C ARG A 66 -11.68 22.68 -10.69
N HIS A 67 -12.66 21.78 -10.58
CA HIS A 67 -13.95 22.10 -9.98
C HIS A 67 -13.91 22.08 -8.44
N SER A 68 -12.92 21.42 -7.82
CA SER A 68 -12.72 21.38 -6.36
C SER A 68 -12.02 22.63 -5.80
N PHE A 69 -11.88 23.70 -6.59
CA PHE A 69 -11.47 25.03 -6.07
C PHE A 69 -12.65 25.79 -5.47
N VAL A 70 -13.88 25.29 -5.64
CA VAL A 70 -15.12 25.88 -5.13
C VAL A 70 -15.84 24.94 -4.14
N GLU A 71 -15.45 23.67 -4.09
CA GLU A 71 -16.08 22.61 -3.30
C GLU A 71 -15.03 21.79 -2.53
N ASN A 72 -15.35 21.40 -1.30
CA ASN A 72 -14.45 20.64 -0.43
C ASN A 72 -14.56 19.14 -0.70
N ARG A 73 -13.41 18.47 -0.86
CA ARG A 73 -13.34 17.01 -0.98
C ARG A 73 -13.29 16.32 0.38
N PHE A 74 -14.18 15.38 0.62
CA PHE A 74 -14.21 14.50 1.79
C PHE A 74 -13.99 13.04 1.39
N SER A 75 -13.25 12.31 2.23
CA SER A 75 -13.13 10.86 2.13
C SER A 75 -12.85 10.24 3.48
N LEU A 76 -13.38 9.06 3.72
CA LEU A 76 -13.12 8.25 4.91
C LEU A 76 -12.25 7.06 4.51
N ALA A 77 -11.12 6.87 5.19
CA ALA A 77 -10.23 5.74 4.95
C ALA A 77 -10.16 4.85 6.19
N PHE A 78 -10.53 3.58 6.05
CA PHE A 78 -10.36 2.54 7.05
C PHE A 78 -9.13 1.71 6.70
N PHE A 79 -8.20 1.58 7.65
CA PHE A 79 -6.96 0.83 7.48
C PHE A 79 -6.98 -0.40 8.38
N TRP A 80 -6.90 -1.59 7.78
CA TRP A 80 -6.73 -2.83 8.53
C TRP A 80 -5.27 -3.28 8.53
N CYS A 81 -4.69 -3.42 9.73
CA CYS A 81 -3.31 -3.86 9.94
C CYS A 81 -3.28 -5.09 10.86
N PHE A 82 -2.17 -5.82 10.84
CA PHE A 82 -1.88 -6.78 11.89
C PHE A 82 -1.52 -6.08 13.21
N GLU A 83 -1.65 -6.80 14.31
CA GLU A 83 -1.12 -6.37 15.61
C GLU A 83 0.41 -6.21 15.55
N ASP A 84 0.95 -5.25 16.30
CA ASP A 84 2.38 -4.90 16.29
C ASP A 84 3.32 -6.10 16.49
N GLN A 85 2.93 -7.05 17.35
CA GLN A 85 3.74 -8.22 17.66
C GLN A 85 3.61 -9.36 16.64
N LYS A 86 2.67 -9.26 15.70
CA LYS A 86 2.46 -10.29 14.68
C LYS A 86 3.67 -10.35 13.76
N VAL A 87 4.20 -11.56 13.59
CA VAL A 87 5.22 -11.84 12.57
C VAL A 87 4.52 -12.00 11.23
N VAL A 88 4.94 -11.17 10.27
CA VAL A 88 4.51 -11.19 8.88
C VAL A 88 5.50 -12.04 8.10
N PHE A 89 4.99 -13.09 7.46
CA PHE A 89 5.72 -13.95 6.54
C PHE A 89 4.69 -14.54 5.57
N ALA A 90 5.12 -14.88 4.36
CA ALA A 90 4.22 -15.54 3.43
C ALA A 90 3.87 -16.95 3.93
N PRO A 91 2.65 -17.47 3.76
CA PRO A 91 2.37 -18.88 4.08
C PRO A 91 3.06 -19.87 3.12
N ASP A 92 3.21 -21.13 3.52
CA ASP A 92 3.81 -22.17 2.66
C ASP A 92 2.93 -22.46 1.44
N GLU A 93 1.62 -22.37 1.59
CA GLU A 93 0.62 -22.51 0.53
C GLU A 93 0.75 -21.42 -0.55
N VAL A 94 1.29 -20.25 -0.17
CA VAL A 94 1.56 -19.14 -1.08
C VAL A 94 2.88 -19.33 -1.83
N VAL A 95 3.89 -19.95 -1.22
CA VAL A 95 5.22 -20.09 -1.84
C VAL A 95 5.52 -21.48 -2.41
N GLY A 96 4.64 -22.46 -2.22
CA GLY A 96 4.82 -23.84 -2.70
C GLY A 96 5.73 -24.69 -1.80
N GLY A 97 5.96 -24.27 -0.56
CA GLY A 97 6.78 -24.96 0.44
C GLY A 97 8.27 -24.57 0.43
N GLY A 98 8.84 -24.42 1.63
CA GLY A 98 10.27 -24.16 1.86
C GLY A 98 10.67 -22.68 1.80
N GLU A 99 11.73 -22.32 2.53
CA GLU A 99 12.19 -20.93 2.68
C GLU A 99 12.73 -20.31 1.38
N ARG A 100 13.19 -21.12 0.42
CA ARG A 100 13.81 -20.64 -0.83
C ARG A 100 12.86 -19.88 -1.75
N GLY A 101 11.55 -20.01 -1.57
CA GLY A 101 10.54 -19.31 -2.38
C GLY A 101 10.13 -17.94 -1.84
N ARG A 102 10.64 -17.52 -0.69
CA ARG A 102 10.23 -16.28 -0.02
C ARG A 102 11.03 -15.09 -0.53
N VAL A 103 10.35 -14.13 -1.15
CA VAL A 103 10.93 -12.87 -1.64
C VAL A 103 11.10 -11.86 -0.51
N PHE A 104 10.34 -12.02 0.58
CA PHE A 104 10.43 -11.18 1.78
C PHE A 104 10.87 -12.01 2.97
N ARG A 105 11.83 -11.51 3.74
CA ARG A 105 12.18 -12.10 5.05
C ARG A 105 11.03 -11.89 6.04
N SER A 106 10.91 -12.74 7.05
CA SER A 106 9.93 -12.53 8.12
C SER A 106 10.28 -11.30 8.96
N PHE A 107 9.28 -10.54 9.40
CA PHE A 107 9.46 -9.38 10.27
C PHE A 107 8.26 -9.15 11.18
N LYS A 108 8.41 -8.40 12.27
CA LYS A 108 7.25 -8.00 13.10
C LYS A 108 6.55 -6.79 12.48
N CYS A 109 5.22 -6.80 12.46
CA CYS A 109 4.41 -5.70 11.90
C CYS A 109 4.81 -4.34 12.48
N GLY A 110 4.94 -4.23 13.81
CA GLY A 110 5.30 -2.98 14.47
C GLY A 110 6.70 -2.47 14.12
N GLU A 111 7.64 -3.34 13.72
CA GLU A 111 8.97 -2.90 13.24
C GLU A 111 8.87 -2.21 11.89
N TYR A 112 8.03 -2.74 10.99
CA TYR A 112 7.77 -2.12 9.69
C TYR A 112 7.05 -0.78 9.83
N LEU A 113 6.02 -0.71 10.70
CA LEU A 113 5.29 0.53 10.96
C LEU A 113 6.23 1.61 11.51
N ARG A 114 7.08 1.27 12.49
CA ARG A 114 8.09 2.20 13.01
C ARG A 114 9.08 2.64 11.94
N PHE A 115 9.60 1.72 11.12
CA PHE A 115 10.50 2.07 10.00
C PHE A 115 9.86 3.08 9.03
N ARG A 116 8.56 2.92 8.75
CA ARG A 116 7.80 3.82 7.88
C ARG A 116 7.55 5.19 8.52
N GLU A 117 7.35 5.24 9.83
CA GLU A 117 7.08 6.47 10.58
C GLU A 117 8.35 7.26 10.92
N SER A 118 9.46 6.57 11.21
CA SER A 118 10.71 7.16 11.70
C SER A 118 11.61 7.72 10.61
N ASN A 119 11.31 7.50 9.33
CA ASN A 119 12.09 8.06 8.22
C ASN A 119 11.78 9.57 8.06
N GLU A 120 12.40 10.38 8.92
CA GLU A 120 12.22 11.84 9.04
C GLU A 120 12.57 12.65 7.78
N LYS A 121 13.24 12.08 6.77
CA LYS A 121 13.62 12.80 5.54
C LYS A 121 12.49 13.02 4.53
N GLY A 122 11.28 12.51 4.77
CA GLY A 122 10.21 12.56 3.77
C GLY A 122 8.81 12.62 4.35
N LYS A 123 8.49 13.63 5.17
CA LYS A 123 7.10 13.86 5.64
C LYS A 123 6.08 14.02 4.50
N PHE A 124 6.53 14.25 3.25
CA PHE A 124 5.64 14.48 2.09
C PHE A 124 5.94 13.62 0.85
N GLU A 125 7.06 12.87 0.81
CA GLU A 125 7.42 11.99 -0.31
C GLU A 125 7.65 10.55 0.16
N LYS A 126 6.57 9.83 0.50
CA LYS A 126 6.58 8.41 0.89
C LYS A 126 6.69 7.45 -0.31
N VAL A 127 7.35 7.88 -1.40
CA VAL A 127 7.50 7.07 -2.62
C VAL A 127 8.57 5.99 -2.45
N GLY A 128 9.53 6.20 -1.53
CA GLY A 128 10.46 5.20 -1.01
C GLY A 128 10.13 4.82 0.45
N HIS A 129 10.76 3.76 0.94
CA HIS A 129 10.48 3.14 2.25
C HIS A 129 9.17 2.36 2.24
N THR A 130 9.10 1.33 1.42
CA THR A 130 8.02 0.33 1.40
C THR A 130 8.51 -0.97 2.03
N VAL A 131 7.66 -2.00 2.04
CA VAL A 131 8.07 -3.33 2.49
C VAL A 131 9.16 -3.94 1.60
N GLU A 132 9.29 -3.47 0.36
CA GLU A 132 10.38 -3.86 -0.54
C GLU A 132 11.73 -3.41 0.01
N ASP A 133 11.84 -2.13 0.40
CA ASP A 133 13.06 -1.58 1.00
C ASP A 133 13.34 -2.18 2.39
N PHE A 134 12.26 -2.48 3.12
CA PHE A 134 12.37 -3.00 4.46
C PHE A 134 12.77 -4.47 4.46
N ALA A 135 12.04 -5.34 3.76
CA ALA A 135 12.04 -6.79 3.99
C ALA A 135 12.43 -7.65 2.78
N ARG A 136 12.58 -7.08 1.58
CA ARG A 136 12.94 -7.88 0.39
C ARG A 136 14.28 -8.58 0.62
N THR A 137 14.35 -9.85 0.28
CA THR A 137 15.61 -10.61 0.26
C THR A 137 16.39 -10.19 -0.97
N GLU A 138 17.65 -9.79 -0.81
CA GLU A 138 18.54 -9.58 -1.96
C GLU A 138 18.65 -10.88 -2.75
N ASP A 139 18.56 -10.79 -4.08
CA ASP A 139 18.75 -11.93 -4.97
C ASP A 139 20.08 -12.61 -4.63
N ARG A 140 20.02 -13.84 -4.12
CA ARG A 140 21.16 -14.75 -4.22
C ARG A 140 21.20 -15.23 -5.66
N ASN A 141 22.03 -14.55 -6.47
CA ASN A 141 22.55 -14.93 -7.80
C ASN A 141 21.83 -16.06 -8.55
#